data_AF-A0A0B7A170-F1
#
_entry.id   AF-A0A0B7A170-F1
#
_cell.length_a   1.000
_cell.length_b   1.000
_cell.length_c   1.000
_cell.angle_alpha   90.00
_cell.angle_beta   90.00
_cell.angle_gamma   90.00
#
_symmetry.space_group_name_H-M   'P 1'
#
loop_
_entity.id
_entity.type
_entity.pdbx_description
1 polymer ?
#
loop_
_entity_poly.entity_id
_entity_poly.type
_entity_poly.pdbx_seq_one_letter_code
_entity_poly.pdbx_strand_id
1 'polypeptide(L)'
;KAVGILALSSGTYAAEYVEFEVRSALEWLVSDRIEGRRQAAVFVLKELAVNTPTFFYQQVQQFFDSIFFAVRDPKSSIREGAVAALRAALAVTSQRETKSSERSVYKQCFDESLQPYDEALGREKKMTRDDWIHGSLLIINELLRCSNNEAERLRMEIEDITSEQVNYDKTSKDVTSRSRVHTGVSALQQIQQKSSPLYAFFPGAKESPQRIPVPLIESKTCKDLMNGNFDRICNLMLAHRTSRSPYVQQTLLICLPRLAAFNPPVFSRIYLQDTINFLLGILKRERERSQAFLAVGFLAIAVQSEILSYMSRIMDIIRASLPSREHSTKKSRHLVVDPAVFTCISMLARAMGPQMTHDVKELLDNMLATGLSPALTAAMRELATQIPQLKKDIQDGLLKNLSMILMGQSLRHPGAQTIPAPYMSAPPVNDASDVTNVTLALRTLGNFDFEGHSLTQFVRHCAEHYLGSEHKEIRTEAVITCARLLSPLLQLLSRQQGHVSMTAMTTVAEVLNKLLVVGITDSDADIRYCVLTSLDERFDPHLAQAENLSALFIALNDEAFEIRE
;
A
#
# COMPACT_ATOMS: atom_id res chain seq x y z
N LYS A 1 -13.41 12.05 -14.13
CA LYS A 1 -13.37 12.79 -12.85
C LYS A 1 -14.26 14.02 -12.87
N ALA A 2 -13.88 15.13 -13.53
CA ALA A 2 -14.71 16.34 -13.58
C ALA A 2 -16.15 16.07 -14.06
N VAL A 3 -16.31 15.28 -15.12
CA VAL A 3 -17.62 14.84 -15.64
C VAL A 3 -18.47 14.12 -14.58
N GLY A 4 -17.87 13.25 -13.76
CA GLY A 4 -18.58 12.52 -12.71
C GLY A 4 -19.04 13.42 -11.56
N ILE A 5 -18.18 14.37 -11.15
CA ILE A 5 -18.53 15.37 -10.14
C ILE A 5 -19.65 16.29 -10.65
N LEU A 6 -19.54 16.73 -11.92
CA LEU A 6 -20.55 17.57 -12.54
C LEU A 6 -21.90 16.85 -12.58
N ALA A 7 -21.92 15.58 -12.99
CA ALA A 7 -23.13 14.76 -13.04
C ALA A 7 -23.81 14.63 -11.66
N LEU A 8 -23.05 14.51 -10.57
CA LEU A 8 -23.59 14.51 -9.21
C LEU A 8 -24.20 15.87 -8.81
N SER A 9 -23.58 16.97 -9.24
CA SER A 9 -24.03 18.34 -8.95
C SER A 9 -25.18 18.85 -9.84
N SER A 10 -25.53 18.11 -10.90
CA SER A 10 -26.45 18.57 -11.95
C SER A 10 -27.94 18.59 -11.56
N GLY A 11 -28.28 18.16 -10.34
CA GLY A 11 -29.64 18.24 -9.81
C GLY A 11 -30.68 17.63 -10.75
N THR A 12 -31.66 18.44 -11.18
CA THR A 12 -32.75 18.01 -12.07
C THR A 12 -32.31 17.64 -13.49
N TYR A 13 -31.21 18.22 -13.99
CA TYR A 13 -30.69 17.93 -15.34
C TYR A 13 -29.75 16.71 -15.37
N ALA A 14 -29.48 16.08 -14.21
CA ALA A 14 -28.55 14.96 -14.11
C ALA A 14 -28.96 13.78 -15.01
N ALA A 15 -30.25 13.49 -15.14
CA ALA A 15 -30.74 12.39 -15.97
C ALA A 15 -30.43 12.61 -17.46
N GLU A 16 -30.82 13.77 -18.00
CA GLU A 16 -30.60 14.13 -19.40
C GLU A 16 -29.11 14.26 -19.73
N TYR A 17 -28.32 14.84 -18.81
CA TYR A 17 -26.88 14.98 -18.96
C TYR A 17 -26.20 13.60 -19.04
N VAL A 18 -26.50 12.71 -18.10
CA VAL A 18 -25.89 11.36 -18.08
C VAL A 18 -26.31 10.57 -19.32
N GLU A 19 -27.59 10.63 -19.72
CA GLU A 19 -28.07 9.95 -20.92
C GLU A 19 -27.36 10.44 -22.19
N PHE A 20 -27.21 11.75 -22.33
CA PHE A 20 -26.50 12.36 -23.46
C PHE A 20 -25.02 11.94 -23.52
N GLU A 21 -24.32 12.01 -22.39
CA GLU A 21 -22.90 11.66 -22.31
C GLU A 21 -22.67 10.15 -22.51
N VAL A 22 -23.52 9.29 -21.94
CA VAL A 22 -23.42 7.83 -22.14
C VAL A 22 -23.63 7.50 -23.61
N ARG A 23 -24.70 7.99 -24.24
CA ARG A 23 -24.97 7.71 -25.66
C ARG A 23 -23.83 8.19 -26.56
N SER A 24 -23.36 9.42 -26.35
CA SER A 24 -22.24 9.98 -27.12
C SER A 24 -20.96 9.17 -26.96
N ALA A 25 -20.67 8.70 -25.74
CA ALA A 25 -19.52 7.85 -25.48
C ALA A 25 -19.66 6.47 -26.16
N LEU A 26 -20.84 5.85 -26.14
CA LEU A 26 -21.08 4.56 -26.80
C LEU A 26 -20.89 4.66 -28.32
N GLU A 27 -21.37 5.73 -28.95
CA GLU A 27 -21.13 5.99 -30.38
C GLU A 27 -19.64 6.12 -30.71
N TRP A 28 -18.86 6.76 -29.83
CA TRP A 28 -17.40 6.87 -30.00
C TRP A 28 -16.68 5.53 -29.85
N LEU A 29 -17.22 4.57 -29.09
CA LEU A 29 -16.63 3.23 -28.98
C LEU A 29 -16.81 2.40 -30.25
N VAL A 30 -17.97 2.53 -30.90
CA VAL A 30 -18.30 1.79 -32.12
C VAL A 30 -17.67 2.44 -33.36
N SER A 31 -17.48 3.76 -33.36
CA SER A 31 -16.87 4.48 -34.48
C SER A 31 -15.35 4.30 -34.54
N ASP A 32 -14.83 3.87 -35.70
CA ASP A 32 -13.43 3.44 -35.83
C ASP A 32 -12.41 4.58 -36.07
N ARG A 33 -12.84 5.84 -36.07
CA ARG A 33 -12.01 6.91 -36.67
C ARG A 33 -10.90 7.48 -35.77
N ILE A 34 -11.02 7.45 -34.44
CA ILE A 34 -10.09 8.18 -33.55
C ILE A 34 -9.83 7.46 -32.22
N GLU A 35 -8.59 7.00 -32.00
CA GLU A 35 -8.13 6.34 -30.76
C GLU A 35 -8.37 7.18 -29.50
N GLY A 36 -8.06 8.47 -29.56
CA GLY A 36 -8.25 9.40 -28.43
C GLY A 36 -9.70 9.53 -27.98
N ARG A 37 -10.66 9.41 -28.92
CA ARG A 37 -12.09 9.42 -28.59
C ARG A 37 -12.52 8.13 -27.89
N ARG A 38 -12.01 6.97 -28.32
CA ARG A 38 -12.27 5.69 -27.65
C ARG A 38 -11.73 5.68 -26.22
N GLN A 39 -10.49 6.14 -26.03
CA GLN A 39 -9.90 6.25 -24.69
C GLN A 39 -10.71 7.22 -23.78
N ALA A 40 -11.15 8.36 -24.32
CA ALA A 40 -11.98 9.31 -23.58
C ALA A 40 -13.36 8.72 -23.24
N ALA A 41 -14.04 8.09 -24.20
CA ALA A 41 -15.35 7.47 -24.02
C ALA A 41 -15.34 6.43 -22.90
N VAL A 42 -14.34 5.55 -22.89
CA VAL A 42 -14.14 4.56 -21.83
C VAL A 42 -14.01 5.20 -20.45
N PHE A 43 -13.24 6.30 -20.32
CA PHE A 43 -13.11 6.99 -19.04
C PHE A 43 -14.38 7.73 -18.62
N VAL A 44 -15.12 8.32 -19.57
CA VAL A 44 -16.42 8.93 -19.29
C VAL A 44 -17.39 7.89 -18.77
N LEU A 45 -17.55 6.76 -19.46
CA LEU A 45 -18.44 5.67 -19.07
C LEU A 45 -18.08 5.12 -17.69
N LYS A 46 -16.79 4.90 -17.41
CA LYS A 46 -16.33 4.48 -16.08
C LYS A 46 -16.75 5.47 -14.99
N GLU A 47 -16.48 6.76 -15.20
CA GLU A 47 -16.72 7.77 -14.17
C GLU A 47 -18.22 8.03 -13.97
N LEU A 48 -19.04 7.93 -15.01
CA LEU A 48 -20.49 7.98 -14.90
C LEU A 48 -21.05 6.73 -14.18
N ALA A 49 -20.54 5.53 -14.48
CA ALA A 49 -20.96 4.32 -13.78
C ALA A 49 -20.68 4.37 -12.27
N VAL A 50 -19.55 4.96 -11.85
CA VAL A 50 -19.19 5.11 -10.43
C VAL A 50 -20.00 6.19 -9.73
N ASN A 51 -20.17 7.36 -10.36
CA ASN A 51 -20.75 8.52 -9.69
C ASN A 51 -22.28 8.60 -9.85
N THR A 52 -22.85 8.11 -10.95
CA THR A 52 -24.29 8.16 -11.25
C THR A 52 -24.88 6.77 -11.56
N PRO A 53 -24.78 5.80 -10.62
CA PRO A 53 -25.13 4.40 -10.87
C PRO A 53 -26.61 4.19 -11.24
N THR A 54 -27.52 5.03 -10.76
CA THR A 54 -28.96 4.93 -11.07
C THR A 54 -29.28 5.28 -12.51
N PHE A 55 -28.76 6.41 -13.01
CA PHE A 55 -29.00 6.84 -14.39
C PHE A 55 -28.22 5.97 -15.38
N PHE A 56 -26.98 5.61 -15.04
CA PHE A 56 -26.17 4.71 -15.87
C PHE A 56 -26.84 3.35 -16.08
N TYR A 57 -27.48 2.79 -15.05
CA TYR A 57 -28.12 1.47 -15.16
C TYR A 57 -29.26 1.42 -16.19
N GLN A 58 -29.90 2.55 -16.50
CA GLN A 58 -30.96 2.60 -17.52
C GLN A 58 -30.43 2.25 -18.92
N GLN A 59 -29.15 2.51 -19.19
CA GLN A 59 -28.48 2.26 -20.47
C GLN A 59 -27.51 1.07 -20.40
N VAL A 60 -27.61 0.23 -19.36
CA VAL A 60 -26.64 -0.84 -19.09
C VAL A 60 -26.54 -1.86 -20.23
N GLN A 61 -27.66 -2.21 -20.88
CA GLN A 61 -27.64 -3.16 -21.99
C GLN A 61 -26.85 -2.63 -23.19
N GLN A 62 -27.11 -1.38 -23.59
CA GLN A 62 -26.39 -0.74 -24.71
C GLN A 62 -24.89 -0.60 -24.41
N PHE A 63 -24.55 -0.40 -23.13
CA PHE A 63 -23.17 -0.43 -22.67
C PHE A 63 -22.53 -1.80 -22.88
N PHE A 64 -23.16 -2.89 -22.45
CA PHE A 64 -22.60 -4.24 -22.62
C PHE A 64 -22.50 -4.65 -24.10
N ASP A 65 -23.40 -4.19 -24.95
CA ASP A 65 -23.32 -4.46 -26.39
C ASP A 65 -22.15 -3.71 -27.06
N SER A 66 -21.73 -2.56 -26.52
CA SER A 66 -20.71 -1.69 -27.13
C SER A 66 -19.31 -1.82 -26.51
N ILE A 67 -19.21 -2.17 -25.23
CA ILE A 67 -17.93 -2.15 -24.50
C ILE A 67 -16.91 -3.16 -25.06
N PHE A 68 -17.39 -4.29 -25.59
CA PHE A 68 -16.51 -5.33 -26.14
C PHE A 68 -15.72 -4.84 -27.35
N PHE A 69 -16.20 -3.87 -28.12
CA PHE A 69 -15.40 -3.25 -29.20
C PHE A 69 -14.14 -2.56 -28.68
N ALA A 70 -14.18 -1.99 -27.47
CA ALA A 70 -13.05 -1.36 -26.80
C ALA A 70 -12.15 -2.37 -26.08
N VAL A 71 -12.70 -3.49 -25.61
CA VAL A 71 -11.90 -4.61 -25.06
C VAL A 71 -11.11 -5.34 -26.16
N ARG A 72 -11.59 -5.27 -27.41
CA ARG A 72 -10.91 -5.77 -28.62
C ARG A 72 -10.11 -4.69 -29.35
N ASP A 73 -9.60 -3.69 -28.63
CA ASP A 73 -8.75 -2.64 -29.20
C ASP A 73 -7.27 -3.08 -29.23
N PRO A 74 -6.50 -2.77 -30.30
CA PRO A 74 -5.07 -3.08 -30.35
C PRO A 74 -4.28 -2.44 -29.19
N LYS A 75 -4.71 -1.29 -28.66
CA LYS A 75 -4.01 -0.60 -27.59
C LYS A 75 -4.33 -1.18 -26.21
N SER A 76 -3.31 -1.52 -25.43
CA SER A 76 -3.47 -2.03 -24.05
C SER A 76 -4.16 -1.02 -23.13
N SER A 77 -3.84 0.28 -23.23
CA SER A 77 -4.46 1.32 -22.37
C SER A 77 -5.97 1.47 -22.57
N ILE A 78 -6.45 1.25 -23.80
CA ILE A 78 -7.89 1.27 -24.10
C ILE A 78 -8.54 0.02 -23.52
N ARG A 79 -7.92 -1.16 -23.67
CA ARG A 79 -8.40 -2.42 -23.09
C ARG A 79 -8.49 -2.37 -21.57
N GLU A 80 -7.44 -1.90 -20.90
CA GLU A 80 -7.42 -1.72 -19.44
C GLU A 80 -8.47 -0.72 -18.96
N GLY A 81 -8.62 0.40 -19.68
CA GLY A 81 -9.68 1.35 -19.43
C GLY A 81 -11.07 0.73 -19.59
N ALA A 82 -11.29 -0.02 -20.67
CA ALA A 82 -12.58 -0.60 -21.02
C ALA A 82 -13.01 -1.62 -19.96
N VAL A 83 -12.06 -2.43 -19.49
CA VAL A 83 -12.28 -3.36 -18.39
C VAL A 83 -12.50 -2.63 -17.06
N ALA A 84 -11.86 -1.47 -16.83
CA ALA A 84 -12.17 -0.64 -15.67
C ALA A 84 -13.60 -0.04 -15.72
N ALA A 85 -14.10 0.31 -16.91
CA ALA A 85 -15.50 0.70 -17.10
C ALA A 85 -16.44 -0.49 -16.91
N LEU A 86 -16.08 -1.67 -17.43
CA LEU A 86 -16.78 -2.93 -17.24
C LEU A 86 -16.90 -3.28 -15.75
N ARG A 87 -15.83 -3.12 -14.98
CA ARG A 87 -15.81 -3.30 -13.52
C ARG A 87 -16.86 -2.44 -12.83
N ALA A 88 -16.92 -1.15 -13.16
CA ALA A 88 -17.89 -0.24 -12.58
C ALA A 88 -19.32 -0.64 -12.98
N ALA A 89 -19.56 -1.01 -14.25
CA ALA A 89 -20.86 -1.45 -14.74
C ALA A 89 -21.32 -2.77 -14.08
N LEU A 90 -20.43 -3.74 -13.92
CA LEU A 90 -20.72 -5.01 -13.23
C LEU A 90 -21.02 -4.77 -11.75
N ALA A 91 -20.30 -3.85 -11.09
CA ALA A 91 -20.61 -3.47 -9.72
C ALA A 91 -22.02 -2.87 -9.60
N VAL A 92 -22.43 -1.96 -10.50
CA VAL A 92 -23.80 -1.43 -10.53
C VAL A 92 -24.82 -2.53 -10.80
N THR A 93 -24.50 -3.46 -11.70
CA THR A 93 -25.36 -4.61 -12.03
C THR A 93 -25.56 -5.52 -10.83
N SER A 94 -24.49 -5.82 -10.09
CA SER A 94 -24.52 -6.68 -8.91
C SER A 94 -25.43 -6.15 -7.79
N GLN A 95 -25.59 -4.82 -7.66
CA GLN A 95 -26.49 -4.22 -6.66
C GLN A 95 -27.97 -4.37 -7.01
N ARG A 96 -28.29 -4.60 -8.30
CA ARG A 96 -29.65 -4.57 -8.85
C ARG A 96 -30.11 -5.94 -9.34
N GLU A 97 -29.42 -7.01 -8.92
CA GLU A 97 -29.74 -8.37 -9.32
C GLU A 97 -31.11 -8.82 -8.80
N THR A 98 -31.99 -9.19 -9.72
CA THR A 98 -33.19 -9.97 -9.42
C THR A 98 -32.97 -11.42 -9.86
N LYS A 99 -33.55 -12.38 -9.14
CA LYS A 99 -33.38 -13.84 -9.35
C LYS A 99 -33.84 -14.36 -10.74
N SER A 100 -34.33 -13.48 -11.61
CA SER A 100 -35.08 -13.77 -12.84
C SER A 100 -34.55 -12.98 -14.05
N SER A 101 -33.24 -12.72 -14.15
CA SER A 101 -32.70 -12.13 -15.38
C SER A 101 -32.37 -13.24 -16.38
N GLU A 102 -33.34 -13.58 -17.24
CA GLU A 102 -33.19 -14.49 -18.39
C GLU A 102 -32.12 -14.04 -19.40
N ARG A 103 -31.61 -12.81 -19.25
CA ARG A 103 -30.41 -12.29 -19.93
C ARG A 103 -29.33 -12.00 -18.88
N SER A 104 -28.58 -13.03 -18.52
CA SER A 104 -27.44 -12.84 -17.62
C SER A 104 -26.32 -12.13 -18.38
N VAL A 105 -26.15 -10.84 -18.11
CA VAL A 105 -25.00 -10.02 -18.56
C VAL A 105 -23.67 -10.73 -18.26
N TYR A 106 -23.59 -11.45 -17.13
CA TYR A 106 -22.42 -12.27 -16.79
C TYR A 106 -22.15 -13.38 -17.80
N LYS A 107 -23.20 -14.02 -18.32
CA LYS A 107 -23.08 -15.02 -19.38
C LYS A 107 -22.62 -14.38 -20.68
N GLN A 108 -23.16 -13.21 -21.05
CA GLN A 108 -22.68 -12.46 -22.23
C GLN A 108 -21.18 -12.14 -22.11
N CYS A 109 -20.72 -11.64 -20.96
CA CYS A 109 -19.29 -11.40 -20.72
C CYS A 109 -18.47 -12.69 -20.80
N PHE A 110 -18.96 -13.79 -20.24
CA PHE A 110 -18.26 -15.06 -20.25
C PHE A 110 -18.15 -15.64 -21.66
N ASP A 111 -19.24 -15.69 -22.41
CA ASP A 111 -19.29 -16.18 -23.79
C ASP A 111 -18.39 -15.34 -24.70
N GLU A 112 -18.39 -14.01 -24.53
CA GLU A 112 -17.49 -13.11 -25.24
C GLU A 112 -16.01 -13.40 -24.92
N SER A 113 -15.68 -13.66 -23.64
CA SER A 113 -14.30 -13.99 -23.26
C SER A 113 -13.77 -15.28 -23.93
N LEU A 114 -14.68 -16.19 -24.30
CA LEU A 114 -14.38 -17.48 -24.93
C LEU A 114 -14.34 -17.44 -26.46
N GLN A 115 -14.67 -16.30 -27.08
CA GLN A 115 -14.64 -16.18 -28.54
C GLN A 115 -13.23 -16.49 -29.09
N PRO A 116 -13.12 -17.35 -30.12
CA PRO A 116 -11.85 -17.62 -30.78
C PRO A 116 -11.34 -16.36 -31.48
N TYR A 117 -10.04 -16.33 -31.77
CA TYR A 117 -9.44 -15.21 -32.48
C TYR A 117 -10.07 -15.04 -33.87
N ASP A 118 -10.73 -13.91 -34.09
CA ASP A 118 -11.27 -13.52 -35.39
C ASP A 118 -10.15 -12.90 -36.24
N GLU A 119 -9.74 -13.62 -37.28
CA GLU A 119 -8.69 -13.15 -38.21
C GLU A 119 -9.13 -11.94 -39.03
N ALA A 120 -10.42 -11.80 -39.35
CA ALA A 120 -10.92 -10.66 -40.13
C ALA A 120 -10.85 -9.38 -39.31
N LEU A 121 -11.37 -9.42 -38.08
CA LEU A 121 -11.31 -8.30 -37.14
C LEU A 121 -9.88 -7.99 -36.71
N GLY A 122 -9.05 -9.03 -36.55
CA GLY A 122 -7.62 -8.90 -36.26
C GLY A 122 -6.86 -8.14 -37.35
N ARG A 123 -7.15 -8.39 -38.63
CA ARG A 123 -6.55 -7.67 -39.76
C ARG A 123 -7.06 -6.24 -39.87
N GLU A 124 -8.35 -6.02 -39.71
CA GLU A 124 -8.99 -4.70 -39.79
C GLU A 124 -8.42 -3.75 -38.72
N LYS A 125 -8.37 -4.21 -37.47
CA LYS A 125 -7.91 -3.41 -36.32
C LYS A 125 -6.40 -3.51 -36.05
N LYS A 126 -5.63 -4.21 -36.89
CA LYS A 126 -4.20 -4.50 -36.69
C LYS A 126 -3.90 -5.11 -35.31
N MET A 127 -4.78 -5.98 -34.83
CA MET A 127 -4.71 -6.58 -33.50
C MET A 127 -4.07 -7.97 -33.55
N THR A 128 -3.09 -8.23 -32.69
CA THR A 128 -2.41 -9.53 -32.63
C THR A 128 -3.25 -10.57 -31.87
N ARG A 129 -2.89 -11.85 -32.02
CA ARG A 129 -3.50 -12.94 -31.23
C ARG A 129 -3.29 -12.75 -29.73
N ASP A 130 -2.11 -12.29 -29.33
CA ASP A 130 -1.82 -12.01 -27.92
C ASP A 130 -2.67 -10.84 -27.39
N ASP A 131 -3.01 -9.89 -28.26
CA ASP A 131 -3.87 -8.77 -27.87
C ASP A 131 -5.32 -9.21 -27.62
N TRP A 132 -5.80 -10.13 -28.44
CA TRP A 132 -7.10 -10.77 -28.26
C TRP A 132 -7.16 -11.54 -26.93
N ILE A 133 -6.15 -12.37 -26.68
CA ILE A 133 -6.04 -13.17 -25.46
C ILE A 133 -6.03 -12.25 -24.23
N HIS A 134 -5.24 -11.18 -24.27
CA HIS A 134 -5.19 -10.23 -23.17
C HIS A 134 -6.57 -9.62 -22.87
N GLY A 135 -7.32 -9.17 -23.88
CA GLY A 135 -8.69 -8.66 -23.69
C GLY A 135 -9.64 -9.70 -23.07
N SER A 136 -9.60 -10.94 -23.56
CA SER A 136 -10.39 -12.05 -23.00
C SER A 136 -10.06 -12.34 -21.53
N LEU A 137 -8.76 -12.39 -21.19
CA LEU A 137 -8.31 -12.67 -19.82
C LEU A 137 -8.70 -11.54 -18.85
N LEU A 138 -8.70 -10.29 -19.31
CA LEU A 138 -9.15 -9.15 -18.52
C LEU A 138 -10.65 -9.23 -18.19
N ILE A 139 -11.51 -9.69 -19.12
CA ILE A 139 -12.94 -9.91 -18.84
C ILE A 139 -13.11 -11.00 -17.75
N ILE A 140 -12.43 -12.14 -17.90
CA ILE A 140 -12.46 -13.23 -16.92
C ILE A 140 -12.00 -12.74 -15.55
N ASN A 141 -10.99 -11.89 -15.51
CA ASN A 141 -10.47 -11.30 -14.28
C ASN A 141 -11.55 -10.50 -13.52
N GLU A 142 -12.37 -9.72 -14.22
CA GLU A 142 -13.45 -8.97 -13.60
C GLU A 142 -14.62 -9.86 -13.16
N LEU A 143 -14.94 -10.90 -13.93
CA LEU A 143 -15.94 -11.89 -13.52
C LEU A 143 -15.52 -12.60 -12.22
N LEU A 144 -14.23 -12.94 -12.08
CA LEU A 144 -13.68 -13.51 -10.85
C LEU A 144 -13.77 -12.53 -9.67
N ARG A 145 -13.45 -11.24 -9.89
CA ARG A 145 -13.61 -10.18 -8.87
C ARG A 145 -15.05 -10.07 -8.37
N CYS A 146 -16.03 -10.09 -9.27
CA CYS A 146 -17.45 -10.02 -8.90
C CYS A 146 -17.95 -11.28 -8.18
N SER A 147 -17.25 -12.40 -8.33
CA SER A 147 -17.66 -13.71 -7.79
C SER A 147 -17.11 -13.99 -6.38
N ASN A 148 -16.02 -13.33 -5.96
CA ASN A 148 -15.43 -13.51 -4.63
C ASN A 148 -14.96 -12.18 -4.03
N ASN A 149 -15.83 -11.60 -3.20
CA ASN A 149 -15.60 -10.32 -2.55
C ASN A 149 -14.56 -10.41 -1.43
N GLU A 150 -14.60 -11.48 -0.62
CA GLU A 150 -13.72 -11.65 0.53
C GLU A 150 -12.24 -11.71 0.11
N ALA A 151 -11.92 -12.53 -0.90
CA ALA A 151 -10.57 -12.61 -1.43
C ALA A 151 -10.10 -11.29 -2.04
N GLU A 152 -11.01 -10.55 -2.69
CA GLU A 152 -10.66 -9.27 -3.31
C GLU A 152 -10.45 -8.15 -2.27
N ARG A 153 -11.18 -8.16 -1.14
CA ARG A 153 -10.93 -7.23 -0.02
C ARG A 153 -9.52 -7.41 0.54
N LEU A 154 -9.13 -8.65 0.83
CA LEU A 154 -7.79 -8.96 1.31
C LEU A 154 -6.72 -8.52 0.29
N ARG A 155 -6.99 -8.74 -1.00
CA ARG A 155 -6.09 -8.31 -2.06
C ARG A 155 -5.92 -6.79 -2.10
N MET A 156 -7.02 -6.04 -2.01
CA MET A 156 -7.00 -4.58 -1.98
C MET A 156 -6.25 -4.05 -0.76
N GLU A 157 -6.48 -4.62 0.43
CA GLU A 157 -5.75 -4.27 1.66
C GLU A 157 -4.23 -4.36 1.45
N ILE A 158 -3.76 -5.49 0.90
CA ILE A 158 -2.32 -5.73 0.68
C ILE A 158 -1.76 -4.85 -0.44
N GLU A 159 -2.50 -4.64 -1.54
CA GLU A 159 -2.11 -3.76 -2.64
C GLU A 159 -2.04 -2.28 -2.20
N ASP A 160 -2.95 -1.84 -1.33
CA ASP A 160 -2.98 -0.48 -0.77
C ASP A 160 -1.78 -0.26 0.17
N ILE A 161 -1.51 -1.20 1.09
CA ILE A 161 -0.32 -1.16 1.97
C ILE A 161 0.97 -1.09 1.12
N THR A 162 1.07 -1.92 0.08
CA THR A 162 2.27 -1.93 -0.79
C THR A 162 2.40 -0.63 -1.58
N SER A 163 1.27 -0.06 -2.03
CA SER A 163 1.26 1.19 -2.79
C SER A 163 1.65 2.40 -1.93
N GLU A 164 1.18 2.46 -0.70
CA GLU A 164 1.57 3.49 0.28
C GLU A 164 3.07 3.46 0.56
N GLN A 165 3.64 2.27 0.72
CA GLN A 165 5.07 2.09 0.94
C GLN A 165 5.91 2.56 -0.26
N VAL A 166 5.51 2.20 -1.48
CA VAL A 166 6.20 2.64 -2.70
C VAL A 166 6.10 4.15 -2.90
N ASN A 167 4.94 4.74 -2.57
CA ASN A 167 4.77 6.19 -2.65
C ASN A 167 5.65 6.93 -1.65
N TYR A 168 5.74 6.43 -0.41
CA TYR A 168 6.64 6.99 0.60
C TYR A 168 8.10 7.00 0.11
N ASP A 169 8.57 5.89 -0.45
CA ASP A 169 9.92 5.78 -1.01
C ASP A 169 10.16 6.71 -2.21
N LYS A 170 9.14 6.96 -3.04
CA LYS A 170 9.23 7.91 -4.17
C LYS A 170 9.27 9.36 -3.70
N THR A 171 8.41 9.76 -2.76
CA THR A 171 8.45 11.09 -2.16
C THR A 171 9.78 11.36 -1.46
N SER A 172 10.33 10.36 -0.76
CA SER A 172 11.66 10.43 -0.16
C SER A 172 12.75 10.70 -1.21
N LYS A 173 12.72 10.03 -2.37
CA LYS A 173 13.67 10.26 -3.47
C LYS A 173 13.46 11.58 -4.21
N ASP A 174 12.23 12.07 -4.35
CA ASP A 174 11.98 13.36 -5.03
C ASP A 174 12.38 14.58 -4.18
N VAL A 175 12.38 14.46 -2.84
CA VAL A 175 12.99 15.46 -1.96
C VAL A 175 14.51 15.54 -2.18
N THR A 176 15.17 14.40 -2.44
CA THR A 176 16.62 14.38 -2.74
C THR A 176 17.01 14.97 -4.09
N SER A 177 16.11 14.98 -5.09
CA SER A 177 16.41 15.51 -6.44
C SER A 177 16.21 17.02 -6.56
N ARG A 178 15.31 17.62 -5.76
CA ARG A 178 15.11 19.08 -5.72
C ARG A 178 16.22 19.85 -5.01
N SER A 179 17.02 19.18 -4.16
CA SER A 179 18.15 19.82 -3.44
C SER A 179 19.36 20.15 -4.34
N ARG A 180 19.44 19.59 -5.57
CA ARG A 180 20.64 19.75 -6.44
C ARG A 180 20.55 20.74 -7.59
N VAL A 181 19.46 21.51 -7.76
CA VAL A 181 19.38 22.51 -8.85
C VAL A 181 18.76 23.82 -8.36
N HIS A 182 19.58 24.68 -7.76
CA HIS A 182 19.34 26.12 -7.76
C HIS A 182 20.48 26.83 -8.50
N THR A 183 20.42 26.81 -9.83
CA THR A 183 20.96 27.89 -10.69
C THR A 183 19.99 28.08 -11.84
N GLY A 184 19.53 29.33 -11.99
CA GLY A 184 18.20 29.66 -12.52
C GLY A 184 17.94 29.41 -14.01
N VAL A 185 16.64 29.28 -14.31
CA VAL A 185 16.04 29.58 -15.61
C VAL A 185 14.61 30.11 -15.36
N SER A 186 14.24 31.12 -16.14
CA SER A 186 13.09 32.04 -16.03
C SER A 186 11.70 31.41 -15.87
N ALA A 187 10.87 32.11 -15.09
CA ALA A 187 9.53 31.79 -14.61
C ALA A 187 8.39 31.79 -15.65
N LEU A 188 8.64 31.45 -16.93
CA LEU A 188 7.62 31.58 -17.99
C LEU A 188 7.35 30.29 -18.80
N GLN A 189 7.95 29.17 -18.43
CA GLN A 189 7.76 27.88 -19.13
C GLN A 189 7.23 26.73 -18.24
N GLN A 190 6.87 27.01 -16.99
CA GLN A 190 6.35 26.03 -16.02
C GLN A 190 4.82 25.91 -15.94
N ILE A 191 4.07 26.46 -16.91
CA ILE A 191 2.60 26.46 -16.86
C ILE A 191 1.97 25.18 -17.45
N GLN A 192 2.72 24.28 -18.10
CA GLN A 192 2.09 23.23 -18.91
C GLN A 192 2.03 21.81 -18.33
N GLN A 193 2.47 21.55 -17.09
CA GLN A 193 2.39 20.19 -16.49
C GLN A 193 2.07 20.12 -14.99
N LYS A 194 1.34 21.10 -14.44
CA LYS A 194 0.73 20.96 -13.11
C LYS A 194 -0.78 20.99 -13.25
N SER A 195 -1.42 19.82 -13.13
CA SER A 195 -2.85 19.72 -12.88
C SER A 195 -3.19 20.53 -11.62
N SER A 196 -4.08 21.49 -11.78
CA SER A 196 -4.35 22.62 -10.90
C SER A 196 -4.63 22.27 -9.43
N PRO A 197 -4.23 23.15 -8.49
CA PRO A 197 -4.73 23.17 -7.12
C PRO A 197 -5.98 24.04 -7.08
N LEU A 198 -7.17 23.44 -7.17
CA LEU A 198 -8.45 24.17 -6.95
C LEU A 198 -9.31 23.55 -5.84
N TYR A 199 -8.72 22.75 -4.96
CA TYR A 199 -9.45 22.14 -3.83
C TYR A 199 -9.31 22.89 -2.49
N ALA A 200 -8.68 24.07 -2.49
CA ALA A 200 -8.31 24.78 -1.25
C ALA A 200 -9.39 25.73 -0.68
N PHE A 201 -10.66 25.62 -1.06
CA PHE A 201 -11.72 26.55 -0.63
C PHE A 201 -12.89 25.93 0.15
N PHE A 202 -12.69 24.78 0.79
CA PHE A 202 -13.63 24.25 1.77
C PHE A 202 -12.91 23.94 3.11
N PRO A 203 -13.21 24.67 4.20
CA PRO A 203 -12.69 24.31 5.51
C PRO A 203 -13.44 23.06 6.00
N GLY A 204 -12.71 21.95 6.18
CA GLY A 204 -13.25 20.70 6.76
C GLY A 204 -12.85 19.39 6.07
N ALA A 205 -12.18 19.41 4.92
CA ALA A 205 -11.79 18.18 4.21
C ALA A 205 -10.30 17.84 4.42
N LYS A 206 -9.94 17.37 5.62
CA LYS A 206 -8.74 16.52 5.78
C LYS A 206 -9.13 15.11 5.34
N GLU A 207 -8.98 14.81 4.06
CA GLU A 207 -8.93 13.42 3.60
C GLU A 207 -8.16 13.35 2.28
N SER A 208 -7.22 12.40 2.25
CA SER A 208 -6.47 11.94 1.07
C SER A 208 -7.37 11.80 -0.18
N PRO A 209 -6.83 11.74 -1.41
CA PRO A 209 -7.65 11.49 -2.60
C PRO A 209 -8.34 10.12 -2.48
N GLN A 210 -9.52 10.10 -1.88
CA GLN A 210 -10.36 8.92 -1.76
C GLN A 210 -10.74 8.55 -3.20
N ARG A 211 -10.08 7.50 -3.70
CA ARG A 211 -10.67 6.68 -4.75
C ARG A 211 -12.02 6.27 -4.19
N ILE A 212 -13.13 6.79 -4.71
CA ILE A 212 -14.46 6.25 -4.39
C ILE A 212 -14.34 4.76 -4.73
N PRO A 213 -14.31 3.85 -3.72
CA PRO A 213 -14.13 2.44 -4.00
C PRO A 213 -15.35 2.02 -4.79
N VAL A 214 -15.14 1.42 -5.96
CA VAL A 214 -16.24 0.77 -6.66
C VAL A 214 -16.84 -0.23 -5.66
N PRO A 215 -18.12 -0.11 -5.30
CA PRO A 215 -18.69 -0.92 -4.23
C PRO A 215 -18.52 -2.40 -4.57
N LEU A 216 -17.75 -3.11 -3.74
CA LEU A 216 -17.55 -4.55 -3.87
C LEU A 216 -18.84 -5.22 -3.42
N ILE A 217 -19.65 -5.68 -4.37
CA ILE A 217 -20.86 -6.47 -4.10
C ILE A 217 -20.70 -7.81 -4.83
N GLU A 218 -20.94 -8.88 -4.08
CA GLU A 218 -20.83 -10.24 -4.60
C GLU A 218 -22.09 -10.60 -5.40
N SER A 219 -21.88 -11.02 -6.65
CA SER A 219 -22.95 -11.56 -7.48
C SER A 219 -23.06 -13.06 -7.29
N LYS A 220 -24.21 -13.53 -6.79
CA LYS A 220 -24.49 -14.98 -6.67
C LYS A 220 -24.57 -15.64 -8.04
N THR A 221 -25.20 -14.95 -9.00
CA THR A 221 -25.36 -15.45 -10.37
C THR A 221 -24.02 -15.60 -11.08
N CYS A 222 -23.11 -14.64 -10.90
CA CYS A 222 -21.76 -14.72 -11.44
C CYS A 222 -20.97 -15.86 -10.79
N LYS A 223 -21.06 -16.00 -9.46
CA LYS A 223 -20.40 -17.08 -8.71
C LYS A 223 -20.82 -18.47 -9.18
N ASP A 224 -22.11 -18.70 -9.40
CA ASP A 224 -22.61 -19.99 -9.89
C ASP A 224 -22.11 -20.28 -11.31
N LEU A 225 -22.09 -19.28 -12.19
CA LEU A 225 -21.55 -19.39 -13.54
C LEU A 225 -20.04 -19.72 -13.54
N MET A 226 -19.27 -19.06 -12.68
CA MET A 226 -17.83 -19.26 -12.56
C MET A 226 -17.49 -20.61 -11.94
N ASN A 227 -18.28 -21.08 -10.96
CA ASN A 227 -18.17 -22.43 -10.41
C ASN A 227 -18.44 -23.51 -11.46
N GLY A 228 -19.50 -23.36 -12.26
CA GLY A 228 -19.85 -24.31 -13.31
C GLY A 228 -18.79 -24.43 -14.42
N ASN A 229 -17.97 -23.40 -14.61
CA ASN A 229 -16.95 -23.34 -15.65
C ASN A 229 -15.50 -23.31 -15.10
N PHE A 230 -15.29 -23.63 -13.82
CA PHE A 230 -14.00 -23.45 -13.15
C PHE A 230 -12.84 -24.15 -13.86
N ASP A 231 -13.02 -25.43 -14.22
CA ASP A 231 -12.01 -26.21 -14.92
C ASP A 231 -11.69 -25.64 -16.31
N ARG A 232 -12.71 -25.18 -17.03
CA ARG A 232 -12.54 -24.57 -18.35
C ARG A 232 -11.70 -23.30 -18.27
N ILE A 233 -11.94 -22.47 -17.24
CA ILE A 233 -11.21 -21.22 -17.01
C ILE A 233 -9.75 -21.52 -16.62
N CYS A 234 -9.52 -22.47 -15.69
CA CYS A 234 -8.17 -22.85 -15.27
C CYS A 234 -7.34 -23.39 -16.45
N ASN A 235 -7.94 -24.27 -17.26
CA ASN A 235 -7.27 -24.81 -18.45
C ASN A 235 -6.98 -23.72 -19.49
N LEU A 236 -7.89 -22.78 -19.72
CA LEU A 236 -7.66 -21.64 -20.62
C LEU A 236 -6.49 -20.77 -20.14
N MET A 237 -6.43 -20.44 -18.85
CA MET A 237 -5.34 -19.63 -18.31
C MET A 237 -4.00 -20.34 -18.38
N LEU A 238 -3.96 -21.63 -18.01
CA LEU A 238 -2.75 -22.43 -18.10
C LEU A 238 -2.30 -22.68 -19.54
N ALA A 239 -3.22 -22.73 -20.52
CA ALA A 239 -2.86 -22.86 -21.93
C ALA A 239 -2.06 -21.64 -22.44
N HIS A 240 -2.32 -20.45 -21.88
CA HIS A 240 -1.65 -19.20 -22.30
C HIS A 240 -0.36 -18.88 -21.53
N ARG A 241 0.10 -19.77 -20.63
CA ARG A 241 1.31 -19.57 -19.81
C ARG A 241 2.62 -19.45 -20.60
N THR A 242 2.67 -19.97 -21.82
CA THR A 242 3.86 -19.91 -22.70
C THR A 242 3.92 -18.65 -23.55
N SER A 243 2.91 -17.78 -23.46
CA SER A 243 2.89 -16.50 -24.18
C SER A 243 4.09 -15.64 -23.79
N ARG A 244 4.61 -14.88 -24.76
CA ARG A 244 5.74 -13.95 -24.55
C ARG A 244 5.28 -12.51 -24.31
N SER A 245 3.99 -12.23 -24.49
CA SER A 245 3.42 -10.91 -24.27
C SER A 245 3.43 -10.56 -22.78
N PRO A 246 4.01 -9.41 -22.39
CA PRO A 246 4.07 -8.98 -20.99
C PRO A 246 2.67 -8.73 -20.42
N TYR A 247 1.76 -8.18 -21.22
CA TYR A 247 0.38 -7.91 -20.79
C TYR A 247 -0.39 -9.19 -20.45
N VAL A 248 -0.17 -10.26 -21.22
CA VAL A 248 -0.78 -11.57 -20.94
C VAL A 248 -0.15 -12.18 -19.68
N GLN A 249 1.18 -12.13 -19.54
CA GLN A 249 1.88 -12.62 -18.34
C GLN A 249 1.42 -11.88 -17.07
N GLN A 250 1.38 -10.54 -17.09
CA GLN A 250 0.89 -9.73 -15.99
C GLN A 250 -0.55 -10.07 -15.61
N THR A 251 -1.43 -10.27 -16.60
CA THR A 251 -2.82 -10.67 -16.33
C THR A 251 -2.89 -12.07 -15.70
N LEU A 252 -2.07 -13.03 -16.16
CA LEU A 252 -1.99 -14.36 -15.57
C LEU A 252 -1.49 -14.32 -14.11
N LEU A 253 -0.49 -13.49 -13.80
CA LEU A 253 0.01 -13.28 -12.44
C LEU A 253 -1.08 -12.75 -11.50
N ILE A 254 -2.02 -11.98 -12.03
CA ILE A 254 -3.15 -11.44 -11.26
C ILE A 254 -4.26 -12.48 -11.11
N CYS A 255 -4.61 -13.19 -12.18
CA CYS A 255 -5.76 -14.08 -12.22
C CYS A 255 -5.52 -15.44 -11.55
N LEU A 256 -4.34 -16.04 -11.67
CA LEU A 256 -4.06 -17.37 -11.11
C LEU A 256 -4.24 -17.42 -9.59
N PRO A 257 -3.72 -16.45 -8.80
CA PRO A 257 -4.00 -16.40 -7.37
C PRO A 257 -5.48 -16.16 -7.04
N ARG A 258 -6.22 -15.41 -7.89
CA ARG A 258 -7.67 -15.21 -7.71
C ARG A 258 -8.44 -16.51 -7.92
N LEU A 259 -8.06 -17.32 -8.90
CA LEU A 259 -8.65 -18.65 -9.12
C LEU A 259 -8.37 -19.59 -7.94
N ALA A 260 -7.15 -19.57 -7.41
CA ALA A 260 -6.78 -20.33 -6.23
C ALA A 260 -7.64 -19.93 -5.02
N ALA A 261 -7.88 -18.64 -4.82
CA ALA A 261 -8.74 -18.14 -3.74
C ALA A 261 -10.24 -18.42 -3.96
N PHE A 262 -10.67 -18.62 -5.20
CA PHE A 262 -12.07 -18.92 -5.53
C PHE A 262 -12.48 -20.34 -5.17
N ASN A 263 -11.64 -21.34 -5.52
CA ASN A 263 -11.88 -22.74 -5.15
C ASN A 263 -10.56 -23.44 -4.78
N PRO A 264 -10.07 -23.23 -3.54
CA PRO A 264 -8.81 -23.81 -3.06
C PRO A 264 -8.69 -25.32 -3.24
N PRO A 265 -9.66 -26.18 -2.85
CA PRO A 265 -9.44 -27.63 -2.83
C PRO A 265 -9.31 -28.25 -4.23
N VAL A 266 -10.03 -27.73 -5.23
CA VAL A 266 -9.92 -28.22 -6.61
C VAL A 266 -8.61 -27.71 -7.23
N PHE A 267 -8.30 -26.43 -7.01
CA PHE A 267 -7.10 -25.81 -7.56
C PHE A 267 -5.82 -26.50 -7.09
N SER A 268 -5.77 -26.73 -5.79
CA SER A 268 -4.71 -27.40 -5.04
C SER A 268 -4.35 -28.78 -5.59
N ARG A 269 -5.36 -29.60 -5.90
CA ARG A 269 -5.17 -30.98 -6.39
C ARG A 269 -4.70 -31.09 -7.84
N ILE A 270 -5.16 -30.20 -8.71
CA ILE A 270 -5.01 -30.37 -10.17
C ILE A 270 -4.07 -29.32 -10.77
N TYR A 271 -4.20 -28.05 -10.36
CA TYR A 271 -3.61 -26.91 -11.07
C TYR A 271 -2.43 -26.25 -10.33
N LEU A 272 -2.23 -26.57 -9.06
CA LEU A 272 -1.22 -25.93 -8.20
C LEU A 272 0.22 -26.15 -8.69
N GLN A 273 0.58 -27.39 -9.05
CA GLN A 273 1.93 -27.73 -9.46
C GLN A 273 2.36 -26.95 -10.73
N ASP A 274 1.48 -26.90 -11.73
CA ASP A 274 1.73 -26.15 -12.97
C ASP A 274 1.82 -24.64 -12.73
N THR A 275 0.95 -24.12 -11.87
CA THR A 275 0.92 -22.70 -11.49
C THR A 275 2.21 -22.30 -10.77
N ILE A 276 2.67 -23.08 -9.79
CA ILE A 276 3.91 -22.81 -9.08
C ILE A 276 5.11 -22.89 -10.01
N ASN A 277 5.20 -23.91 -10.87
CA ASN A 277 6.29 -24.00 -11.83
C ASN A 277 6.34 -22.81 -12.79
N PHE A 278 5.18 -22.31 -13.21
CA PHE A 278 5.07 -21.08 -13.99
C PHE A 278 5.55 -19.85 -13.20
N LEU A 279 5.06 -19.64 -11.98
CA LEU A 279 5.45 -18.50 -11.13
C LEU A 279 6.94 -18.51 -10.79
N LEU A 280 7.49 -19.67 -10.40
CA LEU A 280 8.92 -19.84 -10.14
C LEU A 280 9.76 -19.63 -11.41
N GLY A 281 9.22 -19.98 -12.58
CA GLY A 281 9.86 -19.70 -13.87
C GLY A 281 9.93 -18.21 -14.19
N ILE A 282 8.90 -17.44 -13.83
CA ILE A 282 8.88 -15.97 -13.98
C ILE A 282 9.79 -15.31 -12.95
N LEU A 283 9.83 -15.77 -11.70
CA LEU A 283 10.70 -15.20 -10.65
C LEU A 283 12.19 -15.26 -11.00
N LYS A 284 12.62 -16.20 -11.84
CA LYS A 284 13.99 -16.27 -12.37
C LYS A 284 14.27 -15.20 -13.43
N ARG A 285 13.24 -14.58 -14.00
CA ARG A 285 13.35 -13.49 -14.98
C ARG A 285 13.26 -12.16 -14.21
N GLU A 286 14.05 -11.17 -14.61
CA GLU A 286 14.04 -9.86 -13.95
C GLU A 286 12.79 -9.03 -14.29
N ARG A 287 12.20 -9.24 -15.48
CA ARG A 287 11.00 -8.53 -15.91
C ARG A 287 9.79 -9.06 -15.12
N GLU A 288 9.01 -8.15 -14.53
CA GLU A 288 7.78 -8.44 -13.76
C GLU A 288 8.00 -9.16 -12.41
N ARG A 289 9.25 -9.20 -11.92
CA ARG A 289 9.61 -9.88 -10.66
C ARG A 289 8.77 -9.42 -9.46
N SER A 290 8.47 -8.12 -9.34
CA SER A 290 7.65 -7.57 -8.26
C SER A 290 6.24 -8.18 -8.23
N GLN A 291 5.59 -8.26 -9.40
CA GLN A 291 4.24 -8.81 -9.53
C GLN A 291 4.23 -10.32 -9.31
N ALA A 292 5.30 -11.02 -9.71
CA ALA A 292 5.45 -12.44 -9.44
C ALA A 292 5.57 -12.75 -7.94
N PHE A 293 6.29 -11.94 -7.17
CA PHE A 293 6.34 -12.09 -5.71
C PHE A 293 4.98 -11.90 -5.05
N LEU A 294 4.24 -10.87 -5.46
CA LEU A 294 2.87 -10.66 -4.97
C LEU A 294 1.96 -11.84 -5.32
N ALA A 295 2.05 -12.35 -6.56
CA ALA A 295 1.26 -13.51 -6.99
C ALA A 295 1.56 -14.76 -6.16
N VAL A 296 2.83 -15.01 -5.82
CA VAL A 296 3.25 -16.12 -4.94
C VAL A 296 2.70 -15.93 -3.53
N GLY A 297 2.76 -14.71 -2.98
CA GLY A 297 2.17 -14.41 -1.68
C GLY A 297 0.65 -14.65 -1.65
N PHE A 298 -0.09 -14.20 -2.67
CA PHE A 298 -1.54 -14.40 -2.75
C PHE A 298 -1.90 -15.88 -2.90
N LEU A 299 -1.12 -16.63 -3.68
CA LEU A 299 -1.29 -18.07 -3.82
C LEU A 299 -1.06 -18.78 -2.48
N ALA A 300 -0.06 -18.36 -1.70
CA ALA A 300 0.20 -18.92 -0.39
C ALA A 300 -0.96 -18.70 0.57
N ILE A 301 -1.56 -17.50 0.60
CA ILE A 301 -2.72 -17.22 1.45
C ILE A 301 -3.94 -18.05 1.03
N ALA A 302 -4.15 -18.24 -0.27
CA ALA A 302 -5.29 -18.99 -0.79
C ALA A 302 -5.20 -20.51 -0.51
N VAL A 303 -4.01 -21.10 -0.62
CA VAL A 303 -3.80 -22.56 -0.59
C VAL A 303 -3.35 -23.06 0.79
N GLN A 304 -2.68 -22.21 1.59
CA GLN A 304 -2.21 -22.50 2.94
C GLN A 304 -1.39 -23.80 3.03
N SER A 305 -1.98 -24.92 3.47
CA SER A 305 -1.26 -26.15 3.81
C SER A 305 -0.50 -26.79 2.63
N GLU A 306 -1.03 -26.77 1.41
CA GLU A 306 -0.40 -27.50 0.29
C GLU A 306 0.85 -26.79 -0.28
N ILE A 307 1.00 -25.49 0.02
CA ILE A 307 2.18 -24.71 -0.39
C ILE A 307 3.46 -25.18 0.30
N LEU A 308 3.34 -25.87 1.45
CA LEU A 308 4.46 -26.38 2.25
C LEU A 308 5.42 -27.26 1.44
N SER A 309 4.85 -28.07 0.53
CA SER A 309 5.63 -28.96 -0.34
C SER A 309 6.58 -28.22 -1.29
N TYR A 310 6.27 -26.95 -1.60
CA TYR A 310 7.04 -26.10 -2.50
C TYR A 310 7.84 -25.01 -1.74
N MET A 311 7.73 -24.97 -0.42
CA MET A 311 8.28 -23.90 0.42
C MET A 311 9.79 -23.77 0.27
N SER A 312 10.53 -24.88 0.29
CA SER A 312 11.99 -24.88 0.14
C SER A 312 12.44 -24.15 -1.14
N ARG A 313 11.79 -24.44 -2.27
CA ARG A 313 12.06 -23.78 -3.57
C ARG A 313 11.74 -22.29 -3.55
N ILE A 314 10.65 -21.88 -2.90
CA ILE A 314 10.27 -20.47 -2.78
C ILE A 314 11.28 -19.73 -1.89
N MET A 315 11.66 -20.33 -0.77
CA MET A 315 12.63 -19.78 0.18
C MET A 315 14.03 -19.64 -0.42
N ASP A 316 14.47 -20.57 -1.26
CA ASP A 316 15.74 -20.45 -1.98
C ASP A 316 15.77 -19.23 -2.91
N ILE A 317 14.65 -18.93 -3.57
CA ILE A 317 14.53 -17.74 -4.43
C ILE A 317 14.47 -16.47 -3.60
N ILE A 318 13.77 -16.47 -2.46
CA ILE A 318 13.74 -15.33 -1.54
C ILE A 318 15.14 -15.07 -0.99
N ARG A 319 15.87 -16.10 -0.54
CA ARG A 319 17.27 -16.01 -0.10
C ARG A 319 18.17 -15.44 -1.19
N ALA A 320 18.02 -15.89 -2.43
CA ALA A 320 18.78 -15.35 -3.57
C ALA A 320 18.38 -13.90 -3.94
N SER A 321 17.24 -13.42 -3.45
CA SER A 321 16.76 -12.04 -3.67
C SER A 321 17.24 -11.05 -2.61
N LEU A 322 17.69 -11.56 -1.46
CA LEU A 322 18.21 -10.77 -0.35
C LEU A 322 19.75 -10.78 -0.38
N PRO A 323 20.40 -9.72 0.11
CA PRO A 323 21.86 -9.68 0.18
C PRO A 323 22.39 -10.76 1.13
N SER A 324 23.36 -11.56 0.67
CA SER A 324 24.07 -12.52 1.52
C SER A 324 25.22 -11.84 2.27
N ARG A 325 25.40 -12.18 3.56
CA ARG A 325 26.47 -11.63 4.42
C ARG A 325 27.90 -11.84 3.89
N GLU A 326 28.13 -12.76 2.94
CA GLU A 326 29.47 -13.14 2.48
C GLU A 326 30.10 -12.24 1.41
N HIS A 327 29.37 -11.29 0.82
CA HIS A 327 29.92 -10.39 -0.20
C HIS A 327 29.87 -8.91 0.20
N SER A 328 30.52 -8.59 1.32
CA SER A 328 30.83 -7.22 1.76
C SER A 328 31.98 -6.55 0.98
N THR A 329 32.29 -7.00 -0.23
CA THR A 329 33.38 -6.43 -1.04
C THR A 329 32.86 -5.39 -2.04
N LYS A 330 32.81 -4.13 -1.59
CA LYS A 330 32.93 -2.85 -2.36
C LYS A 330 32.09 -2.59 -3.63
N LYS A 331 31.29 -3.55 -4.14
CA LYS A 331 30.33 -3.38 -5.26
C LYS A 331 28.86 -3.52 -4.83
N SER A 332 28.59 -3.94 -3.59
CA SER A 332 27.24 -4.12 -3.02
C SER A 332 26.72 -2.89 -2.28
N ARG A 333 26.78 -1.71 -2.91
CA ARG A 333 26.06 -0.51 -2.42
C ARG A 333 24.76 -0.24 -3.17
N HIS A 334 24.39 -1.10 -4.13
CA HIS A 334 23.29 -0.85 -5.06
C HIS A 334 22.32 -2.03 -5.27
N LEU A 335 22.28 -3.01 -4.37
CA LEU A 335 21.19 -3.99 -4.41
C LEU A 335 19.94 -3.35 -3.76
N VAL A 336 19.17 -2.61 -4.56
CA VAL A 336 17.86 -2.13 -4.13
C VAL A 336 16.93 -3.34 -4.11
N VAL A 337 16.68 -3.87 -2.92
CA VAL A 337 15.72 -4.94 -2.73
C VAL A 337 14.33 -4.40 -3.06
N ASP A 338 13.58 -5.17 -3.85
CA ASP A 338 12.23 -4.83 -4.22
C ASP A 338 11.30 -4.92 -2.99
N PRO A 339 10.53 -3.86 -2.65
CA PRO A 339 9.54 -3.89 -1.57
C PRO A 339 8.60 -5.11 -1.63
N ALA A 340 8.29 -5.59 -2.84
CA ALA A 340 7.42 -6.76 -3.02
C ALA A 340 7.97 -8.05 -2.39
N VAL A 341 9.29 -8.16 -2.18
CA VAL A 341 9.90 -9.31 -1.49
C VAL A 341 9.46 -9.34 -0.03
N PHE A 342 9.48 -8.18 0.66
CA PHE A 342 9.05 -8.08 2.06
C PHE A 342 7.56 -8.31 2.21
N THR A 343 6.75 -7.80 1.29
CA THR A 343 5.30 -8.09 1.26
C THR A 343 5.06 -9.59 1.07
N CYS A 344 5.77 -10.25 0.16
CA CYS A 344 5.65 -11.70 -0.05
C CYS A 344 6.01 -12.50 1.21
N ILE A 345 7.10 -12.16 1.90
CA ILE A 345 7.48 -12.80 3.17
C ILE A 345 6.38 -12.62 4.23
N SER A 346 5.79 -11.43 4.30
CA SER A 346 4.69 -11.13 5.24
C SER A 346 3.45 -11.96 4.92
N MET A 347 3.11 -12.10 3.64
CA MET A 347 1.98 -12.90 3.18
C MET A 347 2.19 -14.40 3.44
N LEU A 348 3.41 -14.90 3.22
CA LEU A 348 3.79 -16.28 3.55
C LEU A 348 3.66 -16.54 5.06
N ALA A 349 4.11 -15.59 5.89
CA ALA A 349 3.98 -15.69 7.34
C ALA A 349 2.51 -15.71 7.78
N ARG A 350 1.69 -14.84 7.21
CA ARG A 350 0.24 -14.80 7.48
C ARG A 350 -0.46 -16.09 7.05
N ALA A 351 -0.02 -16.73 5.97
CA ALA A 351 -0.61 -17.97 5.47
C ALA A 351 -0.21 -19.21 6.29
N MET A 352 1.02 -19.26 6.79
CA MET A 352 1.64 -20.50 7.33
C MET A 352 1.91 -20.44 8.83
N GLY A 353 1.90 -19.25 9.41
CA GLY A 353 2.10 -18.98 10.83
C GLY A 353 3.38 -19.62 11.39
N PRO A 354 3.29 -20.47 12.44
CA PRO A 354 4.43 -20.94 13.20
C PRO A 354 5.35 -21.92 12.43
N GLN A 355 4.88 -22.48 11.32
CA GLN A 355 5.68 -23.43 10.53
C GLN A 355 6.85 -22.76 9.80
N MET A 356 6.80 -21.43 9.63
CA MET A 356 7.85 -20.65 8.98
C MET A 356 8.90 -20.10 9.96
N THR A 357 8.84 -20.49 11.24
CA THR A 357 9.71 -19.94 12.30
C THR A 357 11.20 -20.09 12.01
N HIS A 358 11.65 -21.30 11.67
CA HIS A 358 13.06 -21.57 11.37
C HIS A 358 13.54 -20.76 10.16
N ASP A 359 12.76 -20.79 9.09
CA ASP A 359 13.04 -20.12 7.82
C ASP A 359 13.10 -18.60 7.97
N VAL A 360 12.16 -17.98 8.70
CA VAL A 360 12.20 -16.53 8.99
C VAL A 360 13.40 -16.17 9.84
N LYS A 361 13.77 -17.01 10.81
CA LYS A 361 14.91 -16.74 11.68
C LYS A 361 16.22 -16.65 10.90
N GLU A 362 16.43 -17.52 9.90
CA GLU A 362 17.58 -17.42 8.98
C GLU A 362 17.53 -16.16 8.10
N LEU A 363 16.33 -15.74 7.69
CA LEU A 363 16.15 -14.56 6.84
C LEU A 363 16.29 -13.24 7.60
N LEU A 364 16.03 -13.23 8.92
CA LEU A 364 15.96 -12.00 9.72
C LEU A 364 17.21 -11.14 9.57
N ASP A 365 18.39 -11.75 9.69
CA ASP A 365 19.68 -11.05 9.53
C ASP A 365 19.84 -10.45 8.13
N ASN A 366 19.44 -11.19 7.09
CA ASN A 366 19.56 -10.74 5.70
C ASN A 366 18.54 -9.62 5.38
N MET A 367 17.34 -9.68 5.97
CA MET A 367 16.32 -8.63 5.87
C MET A 367 16.76 -7.37 6.60
N LEU A 368 17.35 -7.49 7.80
CA LEU A 368 17.84 -6.34 8.57
C LEU A 368 19.08 -5.71 7.93
N ALA A 369 19.88 -6.48 7.18
CA ALA A 369 21.05 -6.00 6.45
C ALA A 369 20.70 -5.11 5.24
N THR A 370 19.46 -5.13 4.74
CA THR A 370 19.04 -4.26 3.63
C THR A 370 18.94 -2.79 4.01
N GLY A 371 18.96 -2.48 5.31
CA GLY A 371 18.69 -1.14 5.82
C GLY A 371 17.19 -0.89 6.05
N LEU A 372 16.89 0.19 6.77
CA LEU A 372 15.52 0.52 7.16
C LEU A 372 14.72 0.99 5.94
N SER A 373 13.57 0.34 5.69
CA SER A 373 12.61 0.75 4.67
C SER A 373 11.18 0.61 5.20
N PRO A 374 10.19 1.36 4.68
CA PRO A 374 8.80 1.24 5.12
C PRO A 374 8.22 -0.15 4.90
N ALA A 375 8.61 -0.81 3.80
CA ALA A 375 8.20 -2.18 3.50
C ALA A 375 8.79 -3.18 4.49
N LEU A 376 10.06 -3.02 4.87
CA LEU A 376 10.69 -3.85 5.90
C LEU A 376 10.03 -3.67 7.26
N THR A 377 9.76 -2.44 7.69
CA THR A 377 9.19 -2.17 9.03
C THR A 377 7.74 -2.66 9.13
N ALA A 378 6.96 -2.52 8.06
CA ALA A 378 5.64 -3.13 7.98
C ALA A 378 5.71 -4.66 8.01
N ALA A 379 6.65 -5.26 7.27
CA ALA A 379 6.84 -6.70 7.27
C ALA A 379 7.26 -7.24 8.64
N MET A 380 8.17 -6.55 9.34
CA MET A 380 8.58 -6.92 10.71
C MET A 380 7.42 -6.87 11.70
N ARG A 381 6.54 -5.87 11.57
CA ARG A 381 5.33 -5.77 12.40
C ARG A 381 4.36 -6.93 12.14
N GLU A 382 4.12 -7.26 10.88
CA GLU A 382 3.27 -8.38 10.50
C GLU A 382 3.87 -9.70 11.00
N LEU A 383 5.17 -9.91 10.81
CA LEU A 383 5.89 -11.10 11.28
C LEU A 383 5.82 -11.26 12.81
N ALA A 384 6.01 -10.17 13.56
CA ALA A 384 5.90 -10.20 15.02
C ALA A 384 4.49 -10.52 15.51
N THR A 385 3.47 -10.14 14.74
CA THR A 385 2.05 -10.41 15.05
C THR A 385 1.67 -11.85 14.70
N GLN A 386 2.07 -12.34 13.52
CA GLN A 386 1.73 -13.68 13.03
C GLN A 386 2.58 -14.78 13.67
N ILE A 387 3.82 -14.47 14.09
CA ILE A 387 4.78 -15.41 14.68
C ILE A 387 5.34 -14.83 16.01
N PRO A 388 4.58 -14.91 17.12
CA PRO A 388 4.99 -14.33 18.40
C PRO A 388 6.31 -14.90 18.96
N GLN A 389 6.68 -16.13 18.58
CA GLN A 389 7.93 -16.77 19.01
C GLN A 389 9.18 -16.01 18.52
N LEU A 390 9.08 -15.32 17.39
CA LEU A 390 10.17 -14.52 16.83
C LEU A 390 10.10 -13.04 17.24
N LYS A 391 9.06 -12.62 17.99
CA LYS A 391 8.87 -11.22 18.42
C LYS A 391 10.12 -10.66 19.07
N LYS A 392 10.74 -11.44 19.98
CA LYS A 392 11.96 -11.02 20.69
C LYS A 392 13.16 -10.85 19.76
N ASP A 393 13.40 -11.84 18.88
CA ASP A 393 14.52 -11.80 17.92
C ASP A 393 14.36 -10.60 16.95
N ILE A 394 13.13 -10.34 16.48
CA ILE A 394 12.77 -9.19 15.63
C ILE A 394 13.01 -7.88 16.38
N GLN A 395 12.54 -7.76 17.62
CA GLN A 395 12.75 -6.58 18.46
C GLN A 395 14.23 -6.30 18.68
N ASP A 396 15.01 -7.31 19.06
CA ASP A 396 16.45 -7.17 19.31
C ASP A 396 17.21 -6.69 18.06
N GLY A 397 16.92 -7.30 16.91
CA GLY A 397 17.53 -6.93 15.63
C GLY A 397 17.13 -5.53 15.16
N LEU A 398 15.85 -5.18 15.29
CA LEU A 398 15.33 -3.88 14.88
C LEU A 398 15.84 -2.76 15.79
N LEU A 399 15.85 -2.97 17.10
CA LEU A 399 16.43 -2.01 18.06
C LEU A 399 17.91 -1.78 17.80
N LYS A 400 18.70 -2.82 17.48
CA LYS A 400 20.11 -2.68 17.12
C LYS A 400 20.29 -1.79 15.88
N ASN A 401 19.46 -1.98 14.85
CA ASN A 401 19.48 -1.13 13.66
C ASN A 401 19.05 0.32 13.97
N LEU A 402 17.98 0.52 14.75
CA LEU A 402 17.55 1.85 15.19
C LEU A 402 18.63 2.56 16.01
N SER A 403 19.33 1.84 16.88
CA SER A 403 20.43 2.39 17.69
C SER A 403 21.60 2.82 16.81
N MET A 404 21.94 2.03 15.79
CA MET A 404 22.97 2.42 14.82
C MET A 404 22.58 3.67 14.02
N ILE A 405 21.30 3.82 13.64
CA ILE A 405 20.81 4.97 12.88
C ILE A 405 20.72 6.23 13.76
N LEU A 406 20.13 6.12 14.95
CA LEU A 406 19.81 7.27 15.80
C LEU A 406 20.97 7.69 16.71
N MET A 407 21.76 6.73 17.19
CA MET A 407 22.83 6.97 18.18
C MET A 407 24.23 6.69 17.63
N GLY A 408 24.37 6.07 16.45
CA GLY A 408 25.67 5.68 15.90
C GLY A 408 26.41 4.61 16.71
N GLN A 409 25.74 3.97 17.68
CA GLN A 409 26.30 2.97 18.59
C GLN A 409 25.32 1.80 18.77
N SER A 410 25.81 0.65 19.24
CA SER A 410 24.95 -0.47 19.61
C SER A 410 24.37 -0.25 21.02
N LEU A 411 23.08 -0.56 21.20
CA LEU A 411 22.40 -0.57 22.50
C LEU A 411 23.23 -1.25 23.58
N ARG A 412 23.53 -0.51 24.65
CA ARG A 412 24.22 -1.03 25.83
C ARG A 412 23.19 -1.56 26.83
N HIS A 413 23.42 -2.77 27.34
CA HIS A 413 22.58 -3.33 28.39
C HIS A 413 22.59 -2.45 29.66
N PRO A 414 21.46 -2.30 30.37
CA PRO A 414 21.34 -1.50 31.60
C PRO A 414 22.35 -1.82 32.72
N GLY A 415 23.09 -2.94 32.65
CA GLY A 415 24.09 -3.37 33.63
C GLY A 415 25.56 -3.33 33.16
N ALA A 416 25.86 -2.81 31.96
CA ALA A 416 27.25 -2.73 31.48
C ALA A 416 27.97 -1.52 32.13
N GLN A 417 29.14 -1.76 32.72
CA GLN A 417 29.92 -0.76 33.45
C GLN A 417 30.20 0.49 32.60
N THR A 418 29.91 1.65 33.18
CA THR A 418 30.12 2.99 32.62
C THR A 418 31.61 3.31 32.58
N ILE A 419 32.29 2.92 31.50
CA ILE A 419 33.54 3.61 31.10
C ILE A 419 33.09 4.87 30.34
N PRO A 420 33.50 6.07 30.77
CA PRO A 420 33.12 7.33 30.11
C PRO A 420 33.83 7.40 28.76
N ALA A 421 33.19 6.89 27.71
CA ALA A 421 33.49 7.33 26.36
C ALA A 421 32.89 8.74 26.21
N PRO A 422 33.62 9.70 25.60
CA PRO A 422 33.09 11.04 25.39
C PRO A 422 31.73 10.93 24.68
N TYR A 423 30.74 11.68 25.19
CA TYR A 423 29.45 11.89 24.52
C TYR A 423 29.75 12.34 23.09
N MET A 424 29.74 11.40 22.15
CA MET A 424 29.82 11.74 20.75
C MET A 424 28.43 12.25 20.38
N SER A 425 28.38 13.53 20.03
CA SER A 425 27.23 14.16 19.37
C SER A 425 26.67 13.21 18.30
N ALA A 426 25.33 13.14 18.21
CA ALA A 426 24.64 12.46 17.12
C ALA A 426 25.33 12.78 15.78
N PRO A 427 25.50 11.78 14.87
CA PRO A 427 26.17 12.02 13.61
C PRO A 427 25.52 13.23 12.92
N PRO A 428 26.31 14.19 12.40
CA PRO A 428 25.74 15.36 11.75
C PRO A 428 24.87 14.89 10.59
N VAL A 429 23.58 15.20 10.64
CA VAL A 429 22.60 14.88 9.61
C VAL A 429 22.87 15.82 8.43
N ASN A 430 23.88 15.49 7.63
CA ASN A 430 24.36 16.36 6.55
C ASN A 430 23.66 16.09 5.21
N ASP A 431 23.04 14.93 5.03
CA ASP A 431 22.40 14.51 3.78
C ASP A 431 20.88 14.32 3.92
N ALA A 432 20.13 14.69 2.87
CA ALA A 432 18.68 14.49 2.79
C ALA A 432 18.25 13.01 2.90
N SER A 433 19.13 12.06 2.54
CA SER A 433 18.89 10.64 2.79
C SER A 433 18.92 10.30 4.28
N ASP A 434 19.79 10.95 5.04
CA ASP A 434 19.90 10.73 6.49
C ASP A 434 18.69 11.29 7.22
N VAL A 435 18.14 12.43 6.74
CA VAL A 435 16.86 12.97 7.23
C VAL A 435 15.74 11.93 7.08
N THR A 436 15.57 11.35 5.89
CA THR A 436 14.50 10.37 5.66
C THR A 436 14.68 9.08 6.47
N ASN A 437 15.92 8.63 6.62
CA ASN A 437 16.26 7.46 7.43
C ASN A 437 16.01 7.70 8.92
N VAL A 438 16.34 8.89 9.42
CA VAL A 438 16.07 9.31 10.81
C VAL A 438 14.57 9.45 11.05
N THR A 439 13.83 10.12 10.16
CA THR A 439 12.36 10.24 10.23
C THR A 439 11.70 8.87 10.26
N LEU A 440 12.12 7.94 9.40
CA LEU A 440 11.59 6.57 9.39
C LEU A 440 11.99 5.79 10.64
N ALA A 441 13.22 5.98 11.15
CA ALA A 441 13.68 5.34 12.38
C ALA A 441 12.89 5.80 13.61
N LEU A 442 12.63 7.10 13.74
CA LEU A 442 11.78 7.66 14.79
C LEU A 442 10.35 7.10 14.70
N ARG A 443 9.75 7.15 13.51
CA ARG A 443 8.42 6.57 13.28
C ARG A 443 8.36 5.09 13.62
N THR A 444 9.38 4.32 13.26
CA THR A 444 9.45 2.88 13.56
C THR A 444 9.58 2.66 15.07
N LEU A 445 10.40 3.46 15.75
CA LEU A 445 10.57 3.39 17.20
C LEU A 445 9.26 3.68 17.94
N GLY A 446 8.46 4.64 17.46
CA GLY A 446 7.18 5.02 18.08
C GLY A 446 6.00 4.10 17.74
N ASN A 447 6.02 3.41 16.60
CA ASN A 447 4.89 2.60 16.12
C ASN A 447 5.06 1.10 16.34
N PHE A 448 6.28 0.63 16.58
CA PHE A 448 6.55 -0.78 16.81
C PHE A 448 6.48 -1.08 18.32
N ASP A 449 5.91 -2.23 18.66
CA ASP A 449 5.80 -2.65 20.04
C ASP A 449 7.10 -3.34 20.52
N PHE A 450 7.84 -2.66 21.40
CA PHE A 450 9.07 -3.15 22.06
C PHE A 450 8.84 -3.55 23.52
N GLU A 451 7.69 -4.14 23.84
CA GLU A 451 7.42 -4.76 25.13
C GLU A 451 8.61 -5.58 25.66
N GLY A 452 9.07 -5.24 26.87
CA GLY A 452 10.17 -5.94 27.55
C GLY A 452 11.56 -5.29 27.42
N HIS A 453 11.72 -4.28 26.56
CA HIS A 453 12.97 -3.53 26.43
C HIS A 453 12.93 -2.17 27.14
N SER A 454 14.07 -1.74 27.69
CA SER A 454 14.18 -0.38 28.25
C SER A 454 14.41 0.63 27.13
N LEU A 455 13.41 1.44 26.82
CA LEU A 455 13.47 2.49 25.81
C LEU A 455 13.94 3.84 26.37
N THR A 456 14.22 3.92 27.68
CA THR A 456 14.58 5.16 28.39
C THR A 456 15.75 5.92 27.76
N GLN A 457 16.79 5.21 27.29
CA GLN A 457 17.93 5.82 26.61
C GLN A 457 17.53 6.47 25.27
N PHE A 458 16.66 5.81 24.50
CA PHE A 458 16.16 6.37 23.25
C PHE A 458 15.32 7.62 23.47
N VAL A 459 14.41 7.60 24.46
CA VAL A 459 13.53 8.76 24.73
C VAL A 459 14.37 9.99 25.11
N ARG A 460 15.35 9.82 26.01
CA ARG A 460 16.23 10.92 26.41
C ARG A 460 17.04 11.46 25.23
N HIS A 461 17.62 10.57 24.43
CA HIS A 461 18.39 10.94 23.24
C HIS A 461 17.53 11.66 22.19
N CYS A 462 16.30 11.20 21.95
CA CYS A 462 15.39 11.85 21.01
C CYS A 462 15.00 13.25 21.47
N ALA A 463 14.73 13.40 22.77
CA ALA A 463 14.42 14.69 23.37
C ALA A 463 15.60 15.68 23.33
N GLU A 464 16.84 15.20 23.39
CA GLU A 464 18.04 16.03 23.33
C GLU A 464 18.44 16.43 21.92
N HIS A 465 18.34 15.53 20.95
CA HIS A 465 18.95 15.73 19.63
C HIS A 465 17.97 16.02 18.50
N TYR A 466 16.71 15.55 18.58
CA TYR A 466 15.77 15.65 17.46
C TYR A 466 14.68 16.71 17.64
N LEU A 467 14.32 17.05 18.88
CA LEU A 467 13.34 18.12 19.15
C LEU A 467 13.80 19.49 18.65
N GLY A 468 15.10 19.77 18.64
CA GLY A 468 15.68 21.04 18.17
C GLY A 468 16.22 20.99 16.74
N SER A 469 15.90 19.96 15.94
CA SER A 469 16.47 19.82 14.59
C SER A 469 15.96 20.90 13.63
N GLU A 470 16.80 21.33 12.68
CA GLU A 470 16.39 22.32 11.67
C GLU A 470 15.26 21.81 10.76
N HIS A 471 15.16 20.49 10.58
CA HIS A 471 14.18 19.86 9.71
C HIS A 471 12.84 19.64 10.42
N LYS A 472 11.78 20.28 9.90
CA LYS A 472 10.39 20.13 10.37
C LYS A 472 9.96 18.67 10.51
N GLU A 473 10.26 17.83 9.52
CA GLU A 473 9.87 16.40 9.49
C GLU A 473 10.45 15.61 10.67
N ILE A 474 11.71 15.85 11.02
CA ILE A 474 12.38 15.19 12.15
C ILE A 474 11.75 15.68 13.46
N ARG A 475 11.52 16.99 13.62
CA ARG A 475 10.87 17.55 14.82
C ARG A 475 9.48 16.96 15.03
N THR A 476 8.64 16.92 14.00
CA THR A 476 7.28 16.36 14.07
C THR A 476 7.30 14.90 14.49
N GLU A 477 8.09 14.04 13.84
CA GLU A 477 8.13 12.62 14.20
C GLU A 477 8.82 12.39 15.56
N ALA A 478 9.79 13.21 15.96
CA ALA A 478 10.42 13.14 17.28
C ALA A 478 9.41 13.43 18.40
N VAL A 479 8.56 14.45 18.24
CA VAL A 479 7.48 14.77 19.18
C VAL A 479 6.53 13.58 19.35
N ILE A 480 6.04 13.05 18.24
CA ILE A 480 5.11 11.90 18.23
C ILE A 480 5.76 10.69 18.89
N THR A 481 7.03 10.42 18.56
CA THR A 481 7.79 9.30 19.09
C THR A 481 8.00 9.43 20.60
N CYS A 482 8.44 10.60 21.09
CA CYS A 482 8.62 10.86 22.52
C CYS A 482 7.30 10.68 23.30
N ALA A 483 6.19 11.23 22.82
CA ALA A 483 4.89 11.09 23.46
C ALA A 483 4.42 9.61 23.54
N ARG A 484 4.57 8.87 22.43
CA ARG A 484 4.20 7.44 22.39
C ARG A 484 5.08 6.58 23.32
N LEU A 485 6.40 6.82 23.33
CA LEU A 485 7.34 6.05 24.15
C LEU A 485 7.23 6.34 25.66
N LEU A 486 6.75 7.53 26.04
CA LEU A 486 6.47 7.86 27.45
C LEU A 486 5.20 7.15 27.95
N SER A 487 4.30 6.75 27.06
CA SER A 487 2.99 6.19 27.44
C SER A 487 3.07 4.90 28.28
N PRO A 488 3.90 3.88 27.93
CA PRO A 488 4.06 2.70 28.77
C PRO A 488 4.70 3.00 30.12
N LEU A 489 5.63 3.98 30.17
CA LEU A 489 6.27 4.41 31.42
C LEU A 489 5.25 5.04 32.37
N LEU A 490 4.36 5.90 31.86
CA LEU A 490 3.28 6.52 32.62
C LEU A 490 2.28 5.49 33.15
N GLN A 491 1.94 4.48 32.36
CA GLN A 491 1.05 3.39 32.81
C GLN A 491 1.69 2.55 33.93
N LEU A 492 3.00 2.28 33.85
CA LEU A 492 3.73 1.60 34.92
C LEU A 492 3.76 2.42 36.21
N LEU A 493 3.96 3.73 36.09
CA LEU A 493 3.94 4.68 37.21
C LEU A 493 2.56 4.78 37.87
N SER A 494 1.49 4.76 37.08
CA SER A 494 0.10 4.80 37.57
C SER A 494 -0.31 3.51 38.31
N ARG A 495 0.14 2.33 37.84
CA ARG A 495 -0.28 1.03 38.40
C ARG A 495 0.54 0.55 39.61
N GLN A 496 1.78 0.99 39.78
CA GLN A 496 2.64 0.54 40.88
C GLN A 496 3.03 1.69 41.82
N GLN A 497 2.18 1.99 42.80
CA GLN A 497 2.42 3.02 43.83
C GLN A 497 3.57 2.72 44.83
N GLY A 498 4.38 1.65 44.64
CA GLY A 498 5.36 1.21 45.65
C GLY A 498 6.77 0.83 45.17
N HIS A 499 6.98 0.60 43.87
CA HIS A 499 8.30 0.25 43.30
C HIS A 499 8.59 1.07 42.03
N VAL A 500 8.40 2.37 42.13
CA VAL A 500 8.71 3.29 41.03
C VAL A 500 10.22 3.43 40.91
N SER A 501 10.78 3.07 39.75
CA SER A 501 12.16 3.42 39.42
C SER A 501 12.27 4.94 39.35
N MET A 502 13.00 5.54 40.30
CA MET A 502 13.25 6.99 40.35
C MET A 502 13.78 7.53 39.01
N THR A 503 14.59 6.74 38.31
CA THR A 503 15.15 7.07 36.99
C THR A 503 14.08 7.19 35.90
N ALA A 504 13.00 6.40 35.97
CA ALA A 504 11.90 6.51 35.02
C ALA A 504 11.10 7.80 35.27
N MET A 505 10.85 8.13 36.54
CA MET A 505 10.12 9.34 36.92
C MET A 505 10.86 10.62 36.54
N THR A 506 12.18 10.68 36.76
CA THR A 506 12.99 11.84 36.33
C THR A 506 13.01 11.98 34.81
N THR A 507 13.14 10.86 34.08
CA THR A 507 13.15 10.88 32.61
C THR A 507 11.81 11.37 32.04
N VAL A 508 10.69 10.95 32.63
CA VAL A 508 9.36 11.45 32.22
C VAL A 508 9.26 12.96 32.41
N ALA A 509 9.65 13.48 33.58
CA ALA A 509 9.59 14.91 33.87
C ALA A 509 10.50 15.73 32.94
N GLU A 510 11.75 15.29 32.73
CA GLU A 510 12.70 15.96 31.84
C GLU A 510 12.21 16.03 30.39
N VAL A 511 11.68 14.93 29.86
CA VAL A 511 11.23 14.85 28.46
C VAL A 511 9.92 15.63 28.28
N LEU A 512 9.00 15.54 29.25
CA LEU A 512 7.74 16.28 29.19
C LEU A 512 7.97 17.80 29.19
N ASN A 513 8.89 18.29 30.04
CA ASN A 513 9.24 19.71 30.07
C ASN A 513 9.80 20.16 28.71
N LYS A 514 10.73 19.38 28.12
CA LYS A 514 11.27 19.66 26.78
C LYS A 514 10.17 19.66 25.69
N LEU A 515 9.23 18.73 25.75
CA LEU A 515 8.10 18.68 24.82
C LEU A 515 7.22 19.93 24.96
N LEU A 516 6.87 20.34 26.18
CA LEU A 516 6.07 21.55 26.41
C LEU A 516 6.77 22.81 25.94
N VAL A 517 8.09 22.92 26.15
CA VAL A 517 8.88 24.04 25.61
C VAL A 517 8.76 24.09 24.09
N VAL A 518 8.91 22.96 23.38
CA VAL A 518 8.70 22.90 21.92
C VAL A 518 7.26 23.27 21.55
N GLY A 519 6.28 22.79 22.30
CA GLY A 519 4.86 23.08 22.09
C GLY A 519 4.50 24.56 22.12
N ILE A 520 5.30 25.38 22.80
CA ILE A 520 5.06 26.83 22.95
C ILE A 520 6.01 27.65 22.07
N THR A 521 7.26 27.21 21.93
CA THR A 521 8.34 28.03 21.35
C THR A 521 8.68 27.69 19.90
N ASP A 522 8.19 26.58 19.33
CA ASP A 522 8.49 26.22 17.94
C ASP A 522 7.87 27.22 16.95
N SER A 523 8.61 27.60 15.92
CA SER A 523 8.15 28.53 14.89
C SER A 523 7.02 27.97 14.02
N ASP A 524 6.93 26.65 13.87
CA ASP A 524 5.90 25.99 13.07
C ASP A 524 4.66 25.68 13.91
N ALA A 525 3.52 26.30 13.58
CA ALA A 525 2.24 26.04 14.25
C ALA A 525 1.82 24.56 14.19
N ASP A 526 2.11 23.85 13.09
CA ASP A 526 1.81 22.42 12.97
C ASP A 526 2.52 21.56 14.03
N ILE A 527 3.76 21.92 14.40
CA ILE A 527 4.52 21.18 15.42
C ILE A 527 3.94 21.46 16.79
N ARG A 528 3.66 22.72 17.10
CA ARG A 528 3.04 23.13 18.36
C ARG A 528 1.70 22.42 18.58
N TYR A 529 0.85 22.43 17.55
CA TYR A 529 -0.40 21.68 17.53
C TYR A 529 -0.18 20.17 17.73
N CYS A 530 0.82 19.60 17.04
CA CYS A 530 1.15 18.18 17.15
C CYS A 530 1.62 17.79 18.57
N VAL A 531 2.41 18.63 19.24
CA VAL A 531 2.82 18.41 20.63
C VAL A 531 1.59 18.34 21.52
N LEU A 532 0.75 19.36 21.50
CA LEU A 532 -0.40 19.47 22.40
C LEU A 532 -1.43 18.36 22.15
N THR A 533 -1.67 18.01 20.89
CA THR A 533 -2.55 16.88 20.53
C THR A 533 -1.98 15.53 20.96
N SER A 534 -0.66 15.40 21.08
CA SER A 534 0.01 14.15 21.49
C SER A 534 0.03 13.96 23.01
N LEU A 535 -0.23 15.01 23.79
CA LEU A 535 -0.34 14.96 25.23
C LEU A 535 -1.78 14.59 25.61
N ASP A 536 -2.01 13.31 25.87
CA ASP A 536 -3.32 12.81 26.29
C ASP A 536 -3.49 12.75 27.82
N GLU A 537 -4.66 12.29 28.28
CA GLU A 537 -5.03 12.19 29.70
C GLU A 537 -4.01 11.42 30.57
N ARG A 538 -3.14 10.59 29.97
CA ARG A 538 -2.12 9.84 30.70
C ARG A 538 -1.02 10.76 31.25
N PHE A 539 -0.87 11.95 30.68
CA PHE A 539 0.12 12.95 31.10
C PHE A 539 -0.40 13.89 32.19
N ASP A 540 -1.71 13.94 32.44
CA ASP A 540 -2.36 14.89 33.35
C ASP A 540 -1.73 14.99 34.76
N PRO A 541 -1.34 13.88 35.43
CA PRO A 541 -0.72 13.97 36.76
C PRO A 541 0.60 14.76 36.76
N HIS A 542 1.32 14.74 35.63
CA HIS A 542 2.57 15.49 35.44
C HIS A 542 2.31 16.89 34.87
N LEU A 543 1.29 17.06 34.02
CA LEU A 543 0.89 18.37 33.49
C LEU A 543 0.30 19.28 34.58
N ALA A 544 -0.33 18.71 35.60
CA ALA A 544 -0.87 19.43 36.75
C ALA A 544 0.21 20.07 37.65
N GLN A 545 1.49 19.77 37.43
CA GLN A 545 2.58 20.45 38.14
C GLN A 545 2.63 21.93 37.75
N ALA A 546 2.87 22.81 38.74
CA ALA A 546 2.77 24.26 38.57
C ALA A 546 3.60 24.81 37.39
N GLU A 547 4.79 24.25 37.17
CA GLU A 547 5.70 24.62 36.07
C GLU A 547 5.08 24.31 34.70
N ASN A 548 4.55 23.10 34.53
CA ASN A 548 3.92 22.66 33.27
C ASN A 548 2.59 23.36 33.00
N LEU A 549 1.81 23.62 34.06
CA LEU A 549 0.54 24.33 33.94
C LEU A 549 0.73 25.78 33.49
N SER A 550 1.80 26.44 33.96
CA SER A 550 2.16 27.78 33.50
C SER A 550 2.48 27.81 32.00
N ALA A 551 3.13 26.76 31.50
CA ALA A 551 3.43 26.58 30.09
C ALA A 551 2.15 26.45 29.26
N LEU A 552 1.19 25.64 29.72
CA LEU A 552 -0.12 25.48 29.06
C LEU A 552 -0.92 26.79 29.00
N PHE A 553 -0.88 27.65 30.02
CA PHE A 553 -1.54 28.96 29.97
C PHE A 553 -0.93 29.90 28.91
N ILE A 554 0.33 29.71 28.54
CA ILE A 554 0.93 30.44 27.42
C ILE A 554 0.34 29.92 26.10
N ALA A 555 0.19 28.60 25.95
CA ALA A 555 -0.44 27.99 24.77
C ALA A 555 -1.92 28.38 24.59
N LEU A 556 -2.66 28.66 25.67
CA LEU A 556 -4.03 29.22 25.55
C LEU A 556 -4.08 30.58 24.83
N ASN A 557 -2.96 31.29 24.75
CA ASN A 557 -2.84 32.58 24.08
C ASN A 557 -2.08 32.48 22.75
N ASP A 558 -2.08 31.29 22.13
CA ASP A 558 -1.43 31.06 20.85
C ASP A 558 -1.99 31.92 19.71
N GLU A 559 -1.15 32.21 18.71
CA GLU A 559 -1.56 32.88 17.47
C GLU A 559 -2.56 32.03 16.66
N ALA A 560 -2.33 30.71 16.62
CA ALA A 560 -3.22 29.78 15.91
C ALA A 560 -4.50 29.53 16.73
N PHE A 561 -5.66 29.58 16.08
CA PHE A 561 -6.93 29.34 16.76
C PHE A 561 -7.09 27.87 17.15
N GLU A 562 -6.67 26.96 16.29
CA GLU A 562 -6.76 25.51 16.49
C GLU A 562 -5.88 24.99 17.64
N ILE A 563 -4.89 25.77 18.08
CA ILE A 563 -4.05 25.44 19.25
C ILE A 563 -4.71 25.92 20.56
N ARG A 564 -5.53 26.98 20.47
CA ARG A 564 -6.24 27.54 21.62
C ARG A 564 -7.49 26.73 21.96
N GLU A 565 -8.13 26.14 20.96
CA GLU A 565 -9.16 25.09 21.14
C GLU A 565 -8.53 23.82 21.72
#